data_AF-A0A9P5J4A9-F1
#
_entry.id   AF-A0A9P5J4A9-F1
#
_cell.length_a   1.000
_cell.length_b   1.000
_cell.length_c   1.000
_cell.angle_alpha   90.00
_cell.angle_beta   90.00
_cell.angle_gamma   90.00
#
_symmetry.space_group_name_H-M   'P 1'
#
loop_
_entity.id
_entity.type
_entity.pdbx_description
1 polymer ?
#
loop_
_entity_poly.entity_id
_entity_poly.type
_entity_poly.pdbx_seq_one_letter_code
_entity_poly.pdbx_strand_id
1 'polypeptide(L)'
;MALFLGLDLSTQSLKSTVCAADGHVIAEKSVNFHRDLPKYGTSNGAIAGPDGEMTTPVALWVESLDIVMKDLQATGVDFSKIVGVSGAGQQHGSVYWSNAGLDILQTLDPKQTLLEQLVPAAFSLPNAPIWQDSSTTAECRALEAAVGGPQALADLTGSRAYERFTGSQIMKVRNKKPEAYAATRYISLVSSFAASLFLGSIAPIESSDASGMNLMSLHTSRWDDTLLEACGGPELRAKLGGEPAVGGATLGLISRWWVDRYNFSPDCIIAPFTGDNPSTIVTLSSPGDCILSFGTSTTLLVSIPPPSDTVPPPACSTSSHILAHPTTSGGSIYMLCYKNGGLTRELVRDHHSEKSWAKFNEQIEGRPTGNAGYLGFYFTLKEIIPDGVQGDYFFRDGQKLSLESESTSFPEDAHARAVVESQLLSIRARLIDTLGSTTAGTQAANDPNAPKQTFAEAARLKRCIVTGGSSANHVMQQLAADVLGLPVYTAASGGGSATTGGALLAKFAWWKGQQQKELTEMNKAQDCRNAFNDVLALDRVAEPIAANELVYSQLLDTFRACEKLIVDETRAGSGVNA
;
A
#
# COMPACT_ATOMS: atom_id res chain seq x y z
N MET A 1 30.82 -3.32 -12.18
CA MET A 1 29.93 -2.84 -11.11
C MET A 1 28.68 -3.69 -11.16
N ALA A 2 28.19 -4.17 -10.01
CA ALA A 2 26.94 -4.93 -9.93
C ALA A 2 25.73 -4.01 -10.12
N LEU A 3 24.74 -4.46 -10.88
CA LEU A 3 23.48 -3.77 -11.14
C LEU A 3 22.29 -4.56 -10.59
N PHE A 4 21.22 -3.86 -10.27
CA PHE A 4 19.98 -4.41 -9.72
C PHE A 4 18.79 -3.89 -10.53
N LEU A 5 17.93 -4.80 -10.98
CA LEU A 5 16.72 -4.47 -11.72
C LEU A 5 15.51 -4.49 -10.77
N GLY A 6 14.82 -3.37 -10.70
CA GLY A 6 13.52 -3.23 -10.05
C GLY A 6 12.42 -3.08 -11.08
N LEU A 7 11.26 -3.70 -10.83
CA LEU A 7 10.05 -3.58 -11.64
C LEU A 7 8.89 -3.05 -10.81
N ASP A 8 7.93 -2.40 -11.46
CA ASP A 8 6.66 -2.00 -10.86
C ASP A 8 5.53 -2.26 -11.87
N LEU A 9 4.84 -3.39 -11.68
CA LEU A 9 3.67 -3.77 -12.46
C LEU A 9 2.41 -3.13 -11.84
N SER A 10 2.32 -1.81 -11.98
CA SER A 10 1.20 -0.98 -11.50
C SER A 10 -0.07 -1.15 -12.34
N THR A 11 -1.16 -0.50 -11.93
CA THR A 11 -2.44 -0.53 -12.67
C THR A 11 -2.36 0.06 -14.07
N GLN A 12 -1.63 1.16 -14.28
CA GLN A 12 -1.64 1.90 -15.56
C GLN A 12 -0.40 1.66 -16.43
N SER A 13 0.65 1.08 -15.86
CA SER A 13 1.92 0.89 -16.54
C SER A 13 2.76 -0.21 -15.90
N LEU A 14 3.67 -0.78 -16.69
CA LEU A 14 4.84 -1.49 -16.18
C LEU A 14 6.05 -0.57 -16.26
N LYS A 15 6.74 -0.36 -15.14
CA LYS A 15 7.98 0.42 -15.07
C LYS A 15 9.16 -0.48 -14.70
N SER A 16 10.34 -0.11 -15.15
CA SER A 16 11.61 -0.76 -14.83
C SER A 16 12.66 0.30 -14.49
N THR A 17 13.47 0.01 -13.48
CA THR A 17 14.57 0.86 -13.01
C THR A 17 15.79 -0.04 -12.78
N VAL A 18 16.93 0.31 -13.38
CA VAL A 18 18.21 -0.35 -13.12
C VAL A 18 19.05 0.56 -12.24
N CYS A 19 19.46 0.05 -11.07
CA CYS A 19 20.30 0.80 -10.13
C CYS A 19 21.68 0.15 -10.00
N ALA A 20 22.69 0.98 -9.80
CA ALA A 20 24.01 0.55 -9.35
C ALA A 20 24.01 0.19 -7.86
N ALA A 21 25.10 -0.44 -7.41
CA ALA A 21 25.27 -0.85 -6.01
C ALA A 21 25.31 0.33 -5.02
N ASP A 22 25.69 1.52 -5.45
CA ASP A 22 25.59 2.77 -4.69
C ASP A 22 24.19 3.41 -4.72
N GLY A 23 23.25 2.78 -5.43
CA GLY A 23 21.87 3.22 -5.57
C GLY A 23 21.63 4.26 -6.66
N HIS A 24 22.65 4.67 -7.41
CA HIS A 24 22.46 5.55 -8.55
C HIS A 24 21.63 4.86 -9.64
N VAL A 25 20.62 5.55 -10.15
CA VAL A 25 19.77 5.06 -11.24
C VAL A 25 20.54 5.15 -12.56
N ILE A 26 20.70 4.01 -13.25
CA ILE A 26 21.41 3.88 -14.52
C ILE A 26 20.46 4.06 -15.71
N ALA A 27 19.25 3.50 -15.62
CA ALA A 27 18.25 3.60 -16.67
C ALA A 27 16.86 3.34 -16.11
N GLU A 28 15.86 4.00 -16.71
CA GLU A 28 14.45 3.75 -16.45
C GLU A 28 13.68 3.62 -17.76
N LYS A 29 12.71 2.71 -17.78
CA LYS A 29 11.77 2.53 -18.88
C LYS A 29 10.37 2.23 -18.36
N SER A 30 9.37 2.58 -19.14
CA SER A 30 7.98 2.35 -18.80
C SER A 30 7.13 2.09 -20.02
N VAL A 31 6.19 1.15 -19.90
CA VAL A 31 5.13 0.91 -20.89
C VAL A 31 3.82 1.35 -20.25
N ASN A 32 3.20 2.38 -20.81
CA ASN A 32 1.87 2.84 -20.39
C ASN A 32 0.80 2.03 -21.13
N PHE A 33 -0.08 1.37 -20.38
CA PHE A 33 -1.00 0.38 -20.95
C PHE A 33 -2.04 1.00 -21.90
N HIS A 34 -2.55 2.18 -21.57
CA HIS A 34 -3.55 2.84 -22.41
C HIS A 34 -2.93 3.39 -23.71
N ARG A 35 -1.75 4.01 -23.61
CA ARG A 35 -1.06 4.64 -24.75
C ARG A 35 -0.37 3.62 -25.65
N ASP A 36 0.37 2.69 -25.06
CA ASP A 36 1.31 1.82 -25.80
C ASP A 36 0.66 0.48 -26.19
N LEU A 37 -0.42 0.09 -25.51
CA LEU A 37 -1.11 -1.19 -25.73
C LEU A 37 -2.65 -1.02 -25.93
N PRO A 38 -3.10 -0.09 -26.80
CA PRO A 38 -4.53 0.23 -26.95
C PRO A 38 -5.38 -0.94 -27.44
N LYS A 39 -4.77 -1.95 -28.09
CA LYS A 39 -5.46 -3.14 -28.61
C LYS A 39 -6.18 -3.98 -27.55
N TYR A 40 -5.82 -3.84 -26.28
CA TYR A 40 -6.49 -4.53 -25.17
C TYR A 40 -7.75 -3.82 -24.68
N GLY A 41 -8.09 -2.64 -25.22
CA GLY A 41 -9.32 -1.94 -24.89
C GLY A 41 -9.43 -1.46 -23.44
N THR A 42 -8.29 -1.24 -22.77
CA THR A 42 -8.28 -0.79 -21.37
C THR A 42 -8.43 0.73 -21.25
N SER A 43 -9.11 1.16 -20.19
CA SER A 43 -9.11 2.55 -19.73
C SER A 43 -8.22 2.64 -18.50
N ASN A 44 -7.09 3.35 -18.60
CA ASN A 44 -6.06 3.40 -17.56
C ASN A 44 -5.63 2.00 -17.05
N GLY A 45 -5.51 1.03 -17.96
CA GLY A 45 -5.06 -0.33 -17.65
C GLY A 45 -6.11 -1.28 -17.07
N ALA A 46 -7.35 -0.82 -16.89
CA ALA A 46 -8.45 -1.64 -16.39
C ALA A 46 -9.62 -1.74 -17.40
N ILE A 47 -10.38 -2.83 -17.27
CA ILE A 47 -11.65 -3.08 -17.94
C ILE A 47 -12.73 -3.19 -16.86
N ALA A 48 -13.73 -2.32 -16.96
CA ALA A 48 -14.89 -2.34 -16.06
C ALA A 48 -15.90 -3.41 -16.51
N GLY A 49 -16.38 -4.18 -15.55
CA GLY A 49 -17.45 -5.16 -15.68
C GLY A 49 -18.69 -4.77 -14.86
N PRO A 50 -19.69 -5.66 -14.77
CA PRO A 50 -20.88 -5.43 -13.96
C PRO A 50 -20.56 -5.37 -12.45
N ASP A 51 -21.43 -4.75 -11.67
CA ASP A 51 -21.40 -4.75 -10.20
C ASP A 51 -20.07 -4.27 -9.57
N GLY A 52 -19.36 -3.35 -10.24
CA GLY A 52 -18.07 -2.86 -9.78
C GLY A 52 -16.90 -3.83 -10.03
N GLU A 53 -17.08 -4.82 -10.90
CA GLU A 53 -16.00 -5.70 -11.36
C GLU A 53 -14.94 -4.87 -12.11
N MET A 54 -13.67 -5.11 -11.79
CA MET A 54 -12.54 -4.46 -12.46
C MET A 54 -11.47 -5.49 -12.74
N THR A 55 -11.07 -5.61 -14.00
CA THR A 55 -10.09 -6.62 -14.43
C THR A 55 -9.03 -6.04 -15.38
N THR A 56 -7.91 -6.75 -15.53
CA THR A 56 -6.90 -6.45 -16.55
C THR A 56 -6.54 -7.74 -17.31
N PRO A 57 -6.42 -7.71 -18.65
CA PRO A 57 -5.94 -8.87 -19.39
C PRO A 57 -4.53 -9.28 -18.97
N VAL A 58 -4.30 -10.53 -18.59
CA VAL A 58 -2.96 -11.01 -18.19
C VAL A 58 -1.98 -10.91 -19.36
N ALA A 59 -2.46 -11.10 -20.59
CA ALA A 59 -1.69 -10.93 -21.82
C ALA A 59 -1.09 -9.53 -21.97
N LEU A 60 -1.79 -8.49 -21.49
CA LEU A 60 -1.29 -7.11 -21.51
C LEU A 60 -0.06 -6.97 -20.61
N TRP A 61 -0.08 -7.58 -19.41
CA TRP A 61 1.08 -7.58 -18.52
C TRP A 61 2.27 -8.33 -19.12
N VAL A 62 2.04 -9.51 -19.72
CA VAL A 62 3.09 -10.28 -20.39
C VAL A 62 3.72 -9.48 -21.54
N GLU A 63 2.91 -8.90 -22.42
CA GLU A 63 3.43 -8.10 -23.55
C GLU A 63 4.18 -6.85 -23.06
N SER A 64 3.68 -6.19 -22.02
CA SER A 64 4.36 -5.02 -21.45
C SER A 64 5.76 -5.35 -20.94
N LEU A 65 5.97 -6.58 -20.42
CA LEU A 65 7.28 -7.05 -19.99
C LEU A 65 8.22 -7.30 -21.18
N ASP A 66 7.73 -7.92 -22.26
CA ASP A 66 8.51 -8.09 -23.49
C ASP A 66 8.98 -6.73 -24.05
N ILE A 67 8.09 -5.72 -24.06
CA ILE A 67 8.40 -4.37 -24.54
C ILE A 67 9.39 -3.66 -23.62
N VAL A 68 9.13 -3.62 -22.31
CA VAL A 68 9.97 -2.84 -21.39
C VAL A 68 11.41 -3.36 -21.34
N MET A 69 11.59 -4.68 -21.44
CA MET A 69 12.93 -5.30 -21.44
C MET A 69 13.69 -5.02 -22.73
N LYS A 70 13.00 -5.03 -23.87
CA LYS A 70 13.57 -4.59 -25.15
C LYS A 70 13.98 -3.11 -25.13
N ASP A 71 13.12 -2.24 -24.60
CA ASP A 71 13.39 -0.82 -24.48
C ASP A 71 14.55 -0.55 -23.52
N LEU A 72 14.66 -1.32 -22.45
CA LEU A 72 15.76 -1.23 -21.50
C LEU A 72 17.08 -1.69 -22.15
N GLN A 73 17.08 -2.78 -22.91
CA GLN A 73 18.27 -3.21 -23.67
C GLN A 73 18.72 -2.13 -24.68
N ALA A 74 17.77 -1.43 -25.33
CA ALA A 74 18.06 -0.36 -26.28
C ALA A 74 18.73 0.88 -25.63
N THR A 75 18.72 1.01 -24.30
CA THR A 75 19.48 2.07 -23.60
C THR A 75 20.98 1.79 -23.53
N GLY A 76 21.43 0.58 -23.85
CA GLY A 76 22.82 0.17 -23.72
C GLY A 76 23.20 -0.34 -22.32
N VAL A 77 22.23 -0.56 -21.42
CA VAL A 77 22.49 -1.26 -20.15
C VAL A 77 23.05 -2.65 -20.44
N ASP A 78 24.16 -2.96 -19.78
CA ASP A 78 24.81 -4.27 -19.86
C ASP A 78 24.14 -5.26 -18.90
N PHE A 79 23.22 -6.07 -19.43
CA PHE A 79 22.43 -7.02 -18.64
C PHE A 79 23.30 -8.10 -17.97
N SER A 80 24.52 -8.35 -18.46
CA SER A 80 25.45 -9.29 -17.85
C SER A 80 25.95 -8.82 -16.47
N LYS A 81 25.75 -7.53 -16.16
CA LYS A 81 26.06 -6.94 -14.86
C LYS A 81 24.89 -6.94 -13.89
N ILE A 82 23.68 -7.31 -14.32
CA ILE A 82 22.52 -7.43 -13.43
C ILE A 82 22.67 -8.71 -12.62
N VAL A 83 22.85 -8.56 -11.30
CA VAL A 83 23.09 -9.68 -10.38
C VAL A 83 21.87 -9.99 -9.50
N GLY A 84 20.85 -9.15 -9.54
CA GLY A 84 19.60 -9.37 -8.82
C GLY A 84 18.41 -8.69 -9.50
N VAL A 85 17.26 -9.38 -9.47
CA VAL A 85 15.95 -8.85 -9.91
C VAL A 85 14.93 -9.01 -8.78
N SER A 86 14.13 -7.97 -8.56
CA SER A 86 12.92 -7.99 -7.74
C SER A 86 11.96 -6.90 -8.25
N GLY A 87 10.83 -6.70 -7.57
CA GLY A 87 9.85 -5.73 -8.01
C GLY A 87 8.62 -5.65 -7.14
N ALA A 88 7.73 -4.77 -7.58
CA ALA A 88 6.40 -4.54 -7.08
C ALA A 88 5.36 -5.03 -8.09
N GLY A 89 4.25 -5.57 -7.59
CA GLY A 89 3.01 -5.68 -8.33
C GLY A 89 1.91 -4.87 -7.64
N GLN A 90 0.95 -4.36 -8.40
CA GLN A 90 -0.27 -3.82 -7.80
C GLN A 90 -0.89 -4.86 -6.86
N GLN A 91 -1.18 -4.46 -5.62
CA GLN A 91 -1.63 -5.40 -4.60
C GLN A 91 -2.96 -6.06 -4.96
N HIS A 92 -3.22 -7.20 -4.30
CA HIS A 92 -4.48 -7.94 -4.30
C HIS A 92 -4.86 -8.66 -5.60
N GLY A 93 -4.45 -8.13 -6.76
CA GLY A 93 -4.77 -8.74 -8.05
C GLY A 93 -4.18 -10.15 -8.18
N SER A 94 -4.92 -11.05 -8.84
CA SER A 94 -4.56 -12.48 -8.92
C SER A 94 -4.55 -13.04 -10.33
N VAL A 95 -3.57 -13.90 -10.60
CA VAL A 95 -3.38 -14.61 -11.87
C VAL A 95 -3.62 -16.09 -11.66
N TYR A 96 -4.42 -16.70 -12.55
CA TYR A 96 -4.83 -18.10 -12.46
C TYR A 96 -4.14 -18.89 -13.57
N TRP A 97 -3.13 -19.67 -13.20
CA TRP A 97 -2.31 -20.46 -14.11
C TRP A 97 -2.98 -21.80 -14.43
N SER A 98 -2.95 -22.20 -15.70
CA SER A 98 -3.33 -23.55 -16.13
C SER A 98 -2.16 -24.53 -15.93
N ASN A 99 -2.42 -25.83 -16.07
CA ASN A 99 -1.33 -26.84 -16.13
C ASN A 99 -0.35 -26.53 -17.28
N ALA A 100 -0.87 -26.21 -18.46
CA ALA A 100 -0.05 -25.88 -19.63
C ALA A 100 0.87 -24.67 -19.36
N GLY A 101 0.40 -23.67 -18.59
CA GLY A 101 1.21 -22.51 -18.22
C GLY A 101 2.44 -22.86 -17.41
N LEU A 102 2.31 -23.78 -16.45
CA LEU A 102 3.44 -24.26 -15.66
C LEU A 102 4.46 -25.02 -16.52
N ASP A 103 3.98 -25.86 -17.44
CA ASP A 103 4.84 -26.61 -18.36
C ASP A 103 5.60 -25.64 -19.31
N ILE A 104 4.89 -24.66 -19.89
CA ILE A 104 5.48 -23.68 -20.81
C ILE A 104 6.58 -22.87 -20.12
N LEU A 105 6.37 -22.42 -18.87
CA LEU A 105 7.37 -21.65 -18.12
C LEU A 105 8.73 -22.36 -18.02
N GLN A 106 8.72 -23.69 -17.91
CA GLN A 106 9.93 -24.51 -17.77
C GLN A 106 10.64 -24.76 -19.11
N THR A 107 9.94 -24.60 -20.24
CA THR A 107 10.45 -24.95 -21.58
C THR A 107 10.44 -23.77 -22.56
N LEU A 108 10.59 -22.55 -22.06
CA LEU A 108 10.59 -21.34 -22.89
C LEU A 108 11.72 -21.36 -23.95
N ASP A 109 11.38 -21.05 -25.20
CA ASP A 109 12.30 -20.87 -26.32
C ASP A 109 12.81 -19.42 -26.38
N PRO A 110 14.13 -19.15 -26.25
CA PRO A 110 14.70 -17.81 -26.27
C PRO A 110 14.49 -17.05 -27.60
N LYS A 111 14.11 -17.75 -28.68
CA LYS A 111 13.81 -17.12 -29.97
C LYS A 111 12.45 -16.42 -30.00
N GLN A 112 11.51 -16.84 -29.16
CA GLN A 112 10.16 -16.31 -29.09
C GLN A 112 9.99 -15.40 -27.87
N THR A 113 9.03 -14.49 -27.94
CA THR A 113 8.62 -13.62 -26.82
C THR A 113 7.88 -14.43 -25.75
N LEU A 114 7.69 -13.85 -24.55
CA LEU A 114 6.84 -14.48 -23.53
C LEU A 114 5.39 -14.53 -23.99
N LEU A 115 4.90 -13.45 -24.63
CA LEU A 115 3.52 -13.35 -25.11
C LEU A 115 3.16 -14.48 -26.08
N GLU A 116 4.01 -14.72 -27.09
CA GLU A 116 3.81 -15.76 -28.11
C GLU A 116 3.70 -17.17 -27.53
N GLN A 117 4.35 -17.42 -26.40
CA GLN A 117 4.43 -18.74 -25.79
C GLN A 117 3.37 -18.97 -24.72
N LEU A 118 3.10 -17.95 -23.89
CA LEU A 118 2.20 -18.07 -22.74
C LEU A 118 0.73 -17.90 -23.13
N VAL A 119 0.41 -17.04 -24.09
CA VAL A 119 -1.00 -16.68 -24.38
C VAL A 119 -1.49 -17.43 -25.61
N PRO A 120 -2.69 -18.06 -25.58
CA PRO A 120 -3.69 -18.03 -24.50
C PRO A 120 -3.58 -19.19 -23.48
N ALA A 121 -2.69 -20.16 -23.70
CA ALA A 121 -2.75 -21.45 -23.03
C ALA A 121 -2.40 -21.41 -21.54
N ALA A 122 -1.56 -20.46 -21.10
CA ALA A 122 -0.97 -20.46 -19.76
C ALA A 122 -1.93 -20.06 -18.64
N PHE A 123 -3.06 -19.42 -18.96
CA PHE A 123 -3.95 -18.84 -17.96
C PHE A 123 -5.37 -19.41 -18.11
N SER A 124 -5.90 -19.99 -17.03
CA SER A 124 -7.30 -20.45 -16.96
C SER A 124 -8.28 -19.29 -16.86
N LEU A 125 -7.82 -18.13 -16.38
CA LEU A 125 -8.58 -16.88 -16.33
C LEU A 125 -7.82 -15.78 -17.11
N PRO A 126 -8.25 -15.43 -18.34
CA PRO A 126 -7.54 -14.46 -19.17
C PRO A 126 -7.52 -13.02 -18.62
N ASN A 127 -8.54 -12.66 -17.85
CA ASN A 127 -8.68 -11.34 -17.23
C ASN A 127 -8.57 -11.48 -15.71
N ALA A 128 -7.49 -10.96 -15.14
CA ALA A 128 -7.23 -10.99 -13.72
C ALA A 128 -8.06 -9.92 -12.99
N PRO A 129 -8.73 -10.24 -11.86
CA PRO A 129 -9.27 -9.20 -10.99
C PRO A 129 -8.13 -8.34 -10.43
N ILE A 130 -8.39 -7.05 -10.22
CA ILE A 130 -7.40 -6.07 -9.73
C ILE A 130 -7.92 -5.34 -8.48
N TRP A 131 -7.06 -4.53 -7.85
CA TRP A 131 -7.37 -3.86 -6.57
C TRP A 131 -8.60 -2.93 -6.61
N GLN A 132 -8.99 -2.47 -7.81
CA GLN A 132 -10.16 -1.60 -8.00
C GLN A 132 -11.49 -2.35 -7.95
N ASP A 133 -11.47 -3.69 -8.00
CA ASP A 133 -12.68 -4.51 -7.99
C ASP A 133 -13.41 -4.39 -6.64
N SER A 134 -14.70 -4.09 -6.70
CA SER A 134 -15.57 -3.94 -5.53
C SER A 134 -16.80 -4.85 -5.58
N SER A 135 -16.71 -5.98 -6.29
CA SER A 135 -17.87 -6.81 -6.67
C SER A 135 -18.10 -8.04 -5.78
N THR A 136 -17.41 -8.13 -4.64
CA THR A 136 -17.35 -9.32 -3.78
C THR A 136 -17.86 -9.07 -2.35
N THR A 137 -18.76 -8.11 -2.16
CA THR A 137 -19.32 -7.79 -0.84
C THR A 137 -19.99 -9.00 -0.18
N ALA A 138 -20.63 -9.87 -0.97
CA ALA A 138 -21.26 -11.10 -0.46
C ALA A 138 -20.21 -12.09 0.06
N GLU A 139 -19.13 -12.32 -0.70
CA GLU A 139 -18.00 -13.15 -0.33
C GLU A 139 -17.26 -12.60 0.90
N CYS A 140 -17.14 -11.27 1.03
CA CYS A 140 -16.55 -10.63 2.21
C CYS A 140 -17.35 -10.95 3.48
N ARG A 141 -18.68 -10.80 3.43
CA ARG A 141 -19.55 -11.12 4.58
C ARG A 141 -19.50 -12.60 4.94
N ALA A 142 -19.44 -13.49 3.93
CA ALA A 142 -19.30 -14.92 4.14
C ALA A 142 -17.97 -15.27 4.83
N LEU A 143 -16.88 -14.63 4.40
CA LEU A 143 -15.55 -14.82 5.00
C LEU A 143 -15.50 -14.31 6.45
N GLU A 144 -16.03 -13.11 6.72
CA GLU A 144 -16.13 -12.57 8.07
C GLU A 144 -16.94 -13.50 8.98
N ALA A 145 -18.09 -14.00 8.51
CA ALA A 145 -18.91 -14.94 9.28
C ALA A 145 -18.20 -16.26 9.59
N ALA A 146 -17.36 -16.76 8.67
CA ALA A 146 -16.63 -18.02 8.85
C ALA A 146 -15.62 -18.01 10.01
N VAL A 147 -15.14 -16.82 10.41
CA VAL A 147 -14.14 -16.66 11.48
C VAL A 147 -14.63 -15.88 12.69
N GLY A 148 -15.94 -15.62 12.79
CA GLY A 148 -16.54 -14.97 13.96
C GLY A 148 -16.65 -13.44 13.88
N GLY A 149 -16.53 -12.86 12.68
CA GLY A 149 -16.83 -11.47 12.39
C GLY A 149 -15.63 -10.65 11.86
N PRO A 150 -15.86 -9.39 11.49
CA PRO A 150 -14.85 -8.52 10.87
C PRO A 150 -13.64 -8.27 11.77
N GLN A 151 -13.84 -8.10 13.09
CA GLN A 151 -12.73 -7.88 14.02
C GLN A 151 -11.89 -9.14 14.19
N ALA A 152 -12.49 -10.33 14.31
CA ALA A 152 -11.75 -11.58 14.42
C ALA A 152 -10.89 -11.85 13.16
N LEU A 153 -11.42 -11.53 11.97
CA LEU A 153 -10.65 -11.59 10.73
C LEU A 153 -9.50 -10.57 10.71
N ALA A 154 -9.73 -9.37 11.24
CA ALA A 154 -8.69 -8.34 11.36
C ALA A 154 -7.58 -8.73 12.33
N ASP A 155 -7.92 -9.31 13.48
CA ASP A 155 -6.96 -9.82 14.45
C ASP A 155 -6.10 -10.94 13.84
N LEU A 156 -6.72 -11.83 13.06
CA LEU A 156 -6.05 -12.96 12.40
C LEU A 156 -5.15 -12.53 11.23
N THR A 157 -5.66 -11.68 10.34
CA THR A 157 -5.03 -11.40 9.03
C THR A 157 -4.46 -9.99 8.89
N GLY A 158 -4.69 -9.12 9.88
CA GLY A 158 -4.33 -7.72 9.84
C GLY A 158 -5.37 -6.83 9.12
N SER A 159 -6.49 -7.37 8.65
CA SER A 159 -7.57 -6.61 7.99
C SER A 159 -8.91 -7.33 8.12
N ARG A 160 -10.01 -6.58 8.20
CA ARG A 160 -11.34 -7.16 7.91
C ARG A 160 -11.41 -7.61 6.44
N ALA A 161 -12.55 -8.17 6.01
CA ALA A 161 -12.72 -8.50 4.60
C ALA A 161 -12.95 -7.23 3.79
N TYR A 162 -12.23 -7.11 2.68
CA TYR A 162 -12.42 -6.04 1.69
C TYR A 162 -12.61 -6.67 0.31
N GLU A 163 -13.44 -6.05 -0.53
CA GLU A 163 -13.84 -6.65 -1.81
C GLU A 163 -12.65 -6.94 -2.73
N ARG A 164 -11.65 -6.06 -2.71
CA ARG A 164 -10.46 -6.23 -3.53
C ARG A 164 -9.54 -7.37 -3.07
N PHE A 165 -9.63 -7.81 -1.81
CA PHE A 165 -8.69 -8.77 -1.24
C PHE A 165 -8.80 -10.13 -1.92
N THR A 166 -7.67 -10.78 -2.14
CA THR A 166 -7.58 -11.91 -3.06
C THR A 166 -8.45 -13.10 -2.65
N GLY A 167 -8.63 -13.36 -1.36
CA GLY A 167 -9.48 -14.44 -0.86
C GLY A 167 -10.93 -14.32 -1.31
N SER A 168 -11.52 -13.11 -1.25
CA SER A 168 -12.91 -12.88 -1.69
C SER A 168 -13.03 -12.98 -3.22
N GLN A 169 -12.02 -12.53 -3.96
CA GLN A 169 -11.96 -12.69 -5.42
C GLN A 169 -11.83 -14.16 -5.84
N ILE A 170 -11.02 -14.97 -5.13
CA ILE A 170 -10.94 -16.42 -5.34
C ILE A 170 -12.29 -17.07 -5.09
N MET A 171 -12.99 -16.70 -4.01
CA MET A 171 -14.33 -17.21 -3.71
C MET A 171 -15.33 -16.89 -4.83
N LYS A 172 -15.32 -15.65 -5.34
CA LYS A 172 -16.12 -15.24 -6.50
C LYS A 172 -15.79 -16.05 -7.74
N VAL A 173 -14.51 -16.26 -8.07
CA VAL A 173 -14.09 -17.05 -9.25
C VAL A 173 -14.54 -18.51 -9.10
N ARG A 174 -14.35 -19.12 -7.93
CA ARG A 174 -14.82 -20.48 -7.66
C ARG A 174 -16.34 -20.61 -7.87
N ASN A 175 -17.12 -19.64 -7.39
CA ASN A 175 -18.58 -19.68 -7.44
C ASN A 175 -19.14 -19.35 -8.83
N LYS A 176 -18.62 -18.29 -9.47
CA LYS A 176 -19.16 -17.76 -10.74
C LYS A 176 -18.48 -18.35 -11.98
N LYS A 177 -17.26 -18.86 -11.87
CA LYS A 177 -16.46 -19.44 -12.96
C LYS A 177 -15.83 -20.78 -12.53
N PRO A 178 -16.64 -21.77 -12.10
CA PRO A 178 -16.13 -23.03 -11.53
C PRO A 178 -15.24 -23.83 -12.51
N GLU A 179 -15.53 -23.79 -13.80
CA GLU A 179 -14.71 -24.45 -14.83
C GLU A 179 -13.29 -23.85 -14.91
N ALA A 180 -13.19 -22.51 -14.86
CA ALA A 180 -11.88 -21.83 -14.84
C ALA A 180 -11.13 -22.15 -13.54
N TYR A 181 -11.82 -22.17 -12.40
CA TYR A 181 -11.20 -22.53 -11.11
C TYR A 181 -10.71 -23.99 -11.09
N ALA A 182 -11.48 -24.92 -11.66
CA ALA A 182 -11.10 -26.32 -11.81
C ALA A 182 -9.88 -26.49 -12.74
N ALA A 183 -9.83 -25.74 -13.86
CA ALA A 183 -8.69 -25.71 -14.78
C ALA A 183 -7.44 -25.01 -14.21
N THR A 184 -7.57 -24.31 -13.08
CA THR A 184 -6.47 -23.59 -12.43
C THR A 184 -5.59 -24.55 -11.63
N ARG A 185 -4.30 -24.58 -11.97
CA ARG A 185 -3.27 -25.33 -11.25
C ARG A 185 -2.62 -24.53 -10.13
N TYR A 186 -2.42 -23.23 -10.35
CA TYR A 186 -1.76 -22.33 -9.39
C TYR A 186 -2.34 -20.92 -9.45
N ILE A 187 -2.36 -20.21 -8.32
CA ILE A 187 -2.83 -18.83 -8.20
C ILE A 187 -1.68 -17.98 -7.66
N SER A 188 -1.29 -16.97 -8.43
CA SER A 188 -0.28 -15.97 -8.05
C SER A 188 -0.95 -14.64 -7.71
N LEU A 189 -0.28 -13.81 -6.91
CA LEU A 189 -0.51 -12.36 -6.94
C LEU A 189 0.20 -11.76 -8.15
N VAL A 190 -0.14 -10.53 -8.53
CA VAL A 190 0.55 -9.81 -9.63
C VAL A 190 2.07 -9.75 -9.40
N SER A 191 2.49 -9.56 -8.14
CA SER A 191 3.89 -9.57 -7.71
C SER A 191 4.58 -10.92 -7.98
N SER A 192 4.04 -12.03 -7.45
CA SER A 192 4.62 -13.36 -7.64
C SER A 192 4.46 -13.89 -9.07
N PHE A 193 3.44 -13.44 -9.80
CA PHE A 193 3.32 -13.64 -11.25
C PHE A 193 4.53 -13.06 -11.98
N ALA A 194 4.86 -11.79 -11.74
CA ALA A 194 6.00 -11.15 -12.37
C ALA A 194 7.33 -11.85 -12.00
N ALA A 195 7.50 -12.21 -10.73
CA ALA A 195 8.67 -12.99 -10.28
C ALA A 195 8.79 -14.35 -11.00
N SER A 196 7.65 -15.02 -11.24
CA SER A 196 7.61 -16.32 -11.93
C SER A 196 8.12 -16.24 -13.37
N LEU A 197 7.82 -15.13 -14.07
CA LEU A 197 8.31 -14.89 -15.44
C LEU A 197 9.85 -14.78 -15.49
N PHE A 198 10.47 -14.22 -14.44
CA PHE A 198 11.94 -14.16 -14.32
C PHE A 198 12.57 -15.50 -13.93
N LEU A 199 11.91 -16.26 -13.06
CA LEU A 199 12.38 -17.58 -12.63
C LEU A 199 12.23 -18.67 -13.70
N GLY A 200 11.28 -18.54 -14.64
CA GLY A 200 10.89 -19.66 -15.53
C GLY A 200 10.24 -20.81 -14.76
N SER A 201 9.71 -20.51 -13.58
CA SER A 201 8.98 -21.45 -12.70
C SER A 201 8.14 -20.63 -11.73
N ILE A 202 7.21 -21.28 -11.05
CA ILE A 202 6.29 -20.59 -10.13
C ILE A 202 7.04 -20.05 -8.91
N ALA A 203 6.98 -18.72 -8.74
CA ALA A 203 7.44 -18.04 -7.54
C ALA A 203 6.40 -18.17 -6.41
N PRO A 204 6.83 -18.41 -5.17
CA PRO A 204 5.94 -18.28 -4.02
C PRO A 204 5.49 -16.82 -3.83
N ILE A 205 4.33 -16.64 -3.18
CA ILE A 205 3.84 -15.32 -2.76
C ILE A 205 4.69 -14.84 -1.58
N GLU A 206 5.09 -13.57 -1.57
CA GLU A 206 5.86 -12.96 -0.46
C GLU A 206 4.93 -12.53 0.69
N SER A 207 5.39 -12.68 1.94
CA SER A 207 4.57 -12.49 3.14
C SER A 207 3.91 -11.10 3.26
N SER A 208 4.59 -10.01 2.88
CA SER A 208 4.00 -8.67 2.93
C SER A 208 2.82 -8.51 1.98
N ASP A 209 2.93 -9.05 0.75
CA ASP A 209 1.83 -9.00 -0.21
C ASP A 209 0.73 -10.04 0.11
N ALA A 210 1.10 -11.18 0.70
CA ALA A 210 0.16 -12.18 1.21
C ALA A 210 -0.77 -11.63 2.31
N SER A 211 -0.32 -10.64 3.09
CA SER A 211 -1.17 -9.93 4.06
C SER A 211 -2.37 -9.24 3.40
N GLY A 212 -2.28 -8.91 2.10
CA GLY A 212 -3.37 -8.31 1.31
C GLY A 212 -4.41 -9.31 0.79
N MET A 213 -4.44 -10.55 1.29
CA MET A 213 -5.29 -11.63 0.75
C MET A 213 -6.46 -12.05 1.65
N ASN A 214 -6.44 -11.74 2.95
CA ASN A 214 -7.29 -12.38 3.98
C ASN A 214 -7.18 -13.93 3.96
N LEU A 215 -5.98 -14.47 3.73
CA LEU A 215 -5.71 -15.93 3.73
C LEU A 215 -4.55 -16.33 4.63
N MET A 216 -3.70 -15.38 5.04
CA MET A 216 -2.51 -15.62 5.84
C MET A 216 -2.72 -15.10 7.26
N SER A 217 -2.34 -15.91 8.25
CA SER A 217 -2.22 -15.46 9.63
C SER A 217 -1.03 -14.50 9.77
N LEU A 218 -1.28 -13.28 10.23
CA LEU A 218 -0.24 -12.27 10.41
C LEU A 218 0.79 -12.70 11.47
N HIS A 219 0.36 -13.43 12.49
CA HIS A 219 1.22 -13.89 13.59
C HIS A 219 2.22 -14.96 13.17
N THR A 220 1.80 -15.89 12.30
CA THR A 220 2.62 -17.04 11.91
C THR A 220 3.25 -16.88 10.53
N SER A 221 2.79 -15.90 9.74
CA SER A 221 3.12 -15.74 8.32
C SER A 221 2.88 -17.01 7.49
N ARG A 222 1.83 -17.77 7.86
CA ARG A 222 1.41 -19.01 7.21
C ARG A 222 -0.05 -18.92 6.78
N TRP A 223 -0.41 -19.70 5.78
CA TRP A 223 -1.79 -19.83 5.35
C TRP A 223 -2.67 -20.41 6.46
N ASP A 224 -3.85 -19.83 6.65
CA ASP A 224 -4.85 -20.32 7.61
C ASP A 224 -5.85 -21.24 6.90
N ASP A 225 -5.92 -22.50 7.35
CA ASP A 225 -6.75 -23.52 6.68
C ASP A 225 -8.26 -23.18 6.71
N THR A 226 -8.74 -22.46 7.72
CA THR A 226 -10.15 -22.05 7.79
C THR A 226 -10.46 -21.02 6.71
N LEU A 227 -9.57 -20.04 6.53
CA LEU A 227 -9.69 -19.03 5.48
C LEU A 227 -9.54 -19.66 4.09
N LEU A 228 -8.61 -20.60 3.93
CA LEU A 228 -8.43 -21.31 2.66
C LEU A 228 -9.68 -22.11 2.26
N GLU A 229 -10.25 -22.86 3.20
CA GLU A 229 -11.46 -23.66 2.96
C GLU A 229 -12.65 -22.76 2.61
N ALA A 230 -12.84 -21.66 3.35
CA ALA A 230 -13.91 -20.69 3.10
C ALA A 230 -13.79 -20.08 1.68
N CYS A 231 -12.59 -19.64 1.29
CA CYS A 231 -12.39 -18.94 0.02
C CYS A 231 -12.35 -19.87 -1.20
N GLY A 232 -11.60 -20.98 -1.15
CA GLY A 232 -11.35 -21.82 -2.32
C GLY A 232 -11.57 -23.30 -2.12
N GLY A 233 -12.00 -23.73 -0.93
CA GLY A 233 -12.26 -25.12 -0.60
C GLY A 233 -10.98 -25.95 -0.48
N PRO A 234 -11.09 -27.30 -0.49
CA PRO A 234 -9.98 -28.19 -0.14
C PRO A 234 -8.80 -28.14 -1.11
N GLU A 235 -9.02 -27.62 -2.33
CA GLU A 235 -7.98 -27.50 -3.34
C GLU A 235 -7.13 -26.23 -3.22
N LEU A 236 -7.58 -25.21 -2.47
CA LEU A 236 -6.93 -23.89 -2.51
C LEU A 236 -5.49 -23.93 -2.00
N ARG A 237 -5.21 -24.71 -0.94
CA ARG A 237 -3.84 -24.89 -0.43
C ARG A 237 -2.90 -25.37 -1.54
N ALA A 238 -3.32 -26.35 -2.34
CA ALA A 238 -2.51 -26.85 -3.46
C ALA A 238 -2.37 -25.85 -4.61
N LYS A 239 -3.34 -24.95 -4.79
CA LYS A 239 -3.30 -23.87 -5.80
C LYS A 239 -2.47 -22.66 -5.33
N LEU A 240 -2.20 -22.48 -4.04
CA LEU A 240 -1.26 -21.48 -3.53
C LEU A 240 0.16 -22.05 -3.30
N GLY A 241 0.28 -23.38 -3.22
CA GLY A 241 1.55 -24.08 -3.07
C GLY A 241 2.10 -24.02 -1.65
N GLY A 242 3.38 -23.69 -1.53
CA GLY A 242 4.06 -23.59 -0.23
C GLY A 242 3.58 -22.40 0.61
N GLU A 243 4.11 -22.30 1.81
CA GLU A 243 3.89 -21.12 2.66
C GLU A 243 4.50 -19.87 2.02
N PRO A 244 3.98 -18.67 2.37
CA PRO A 244 4.54 -17.41 1.88
C PRO A 244 6.04 -17.30 2.12
N ALA A 245 6.76 -16.77 1.13
CA ALA A 245 8.18 -16.52 1.23
C ALA A 245 8.46 -15.29 2.10
N VAL A 246 9.44 -15.42 2.99
CA VAL A 246 9.96 -14.29 3.77
C VAL A 246 10.77 -13.38 2.86
N GLY A 247 10.57 -12.07 2.95
CA GLY A 247 11.35 -11.13 2.17
C GLY A 247 12.86 -11.15 2.50
N GLY A 248 13.67 -10.71 1.53
CA GLY A 248 15.13 -10.87 1.56
C GLY A 248 15.63 -12.29 1.31
N ALA A 249 14.76 -13.26 1.01
CA ALA A 249 15.15 -14.58 0.51
C ALA A 249 15.64 -14.51 -0.94
N THR A 250 16.32 -15.57 -1.39
CA THR A 250 16.58 -15.82 -2.82
C THR A 250 15.66 -16.95 -3.27
N LEU A 251 14.85 -16.71 -4.30
CA LEU A 251 13.92 -17.70 -4.86
C LEU A 251 14.62 -18.69 -5.79
N GLY A 252 15.71 -18.28 -6.42
CA GLY A 252 16.46 -19.07 -7.37
C GLY A 252 17.30 -18.19 -8.29
N LEU A 253 17.93 -18.81 -9.28
CA LEU A 253 18.59 -18.11 -10.36
C LEU A 253 17.58 -17.72 -11.45
N ILE A 254 17.92 -16.69 -12.21
CA ILE A 254 17.15 -16.28 -13.38
C ILE A 254 17.02 -17.43 -14.39
N SER A 255 15.87 -17.53 -15.07
CA SER A 255 15.68 -18.52 -16.13
C SER A 255 16.72 -18.37 -17.24
N ARG A 256 17.16 -19.50 -17.78
CA ARG A 256 18.08 -19.55 -18.92
C ARG A 256 17.53 -18.81 -20.15
N TRP A 257 16.21 -18.72 -20.28
CA TRP A 257 15.56 -17.93 -21.32
C TRP A 257 16.03 -16.47 -21.33
N TRP A 258 16.14 -15.83 -20.16
CA TRP A 258 16.64 -14.45 -20.03
C TRP A 258 18.13 -14.33 -20.33
N VAL A 259 18.91 -15.35 -19.96
CA VAL A 259 20.35 -15.41 -20.25
C VAL A 259 20.56 -15.48 -21.77
N ASP A 260 19.92 -16.43 -22.45
CA ASP A 260 20.15 -16.67 -23.87
C ASP A 260 19.53 -15.58 -24.76
N ARG A 261 18.40 -14.97 -24.34
CA ARG A 261 17.72 -13.92 -25.11
C ARG A 261 18.29 -12.51 -24.89
N TYR A 262 18.61 -12.16 -23.64
CA TYR A 262 18.97 -10.80 -23.25
C TYR A 262 20.37 -10.66 -22.63
N ASN A 263 21.15 -11.75 -22.56
CA ASN A 263 22.50 -11.76 -22.00
C ASN A 263 22.55 -11.34 -20.52
N PHE A 264 21.54 -11.74 -19.73
CA PHE A 264 21.61 -11.64 -18.26
C PHE A 264 22.76 -12.50 -17.71
N SER A 265 23.28 -12.11 -16.54
CA SER A 265 24.18 -12.99 -15.80
C SER A 265 23.48 -14.32 -15.45
N PRO A 266 24.10 -15.48 -15.70
CA PRO A 266 23.55 -16.76 -15.24
C PRO A 266 23.52 -16.89 -13.71
N ASP A 267 24.30 -16.08 -13.01
CA ASP A 267 24.33 -16.01 -11.54
C ASP A 267 23.34 -14.96 -10.98
N CYS A 268 22.54 -14.32 -11.85
CA CYS A 268 21.55 -13.34 -11.42
C CYS A 268 20.50 -14.03 -10.55
N ILE A 269 20.34 -13.54 -9.32
CA ILE A 269 19.33 -14.08 -8.39
C ILE A 269 17.98 -13.40 -8.59
N ILE A 270 16.91 -14.14 -8.39
CA ILE A 270 15.55 -13.59 -8.29
C ILE A 270 15.18 -13.55 -6.82
N ALA A 271 14.89 -12.35 -6.31
CA ALA A 271 14.33 -12.19 -4.97
C ALA A 271 12.79 -12.15 -5.06
N PRO A 272 12.08 -12.41 -3.94
CA PRO A 272 10.64 -12.24 -3.90
C PRO A 272 10.25 -10.83 -4.36
N PHE A 273 9.21 -10.76 -5.20
CA PHE A 273 8.52 -9.52 -5.49
C PHE A 273 7.46 -9.31 -4.41
N THR A 274 7.10 -8.05 -4.14
CA THR A 274 6.14 -7.69 -3.11
C THR A 274 5.06 -6.75 -3.66
N GLY A 275 4.16 -6.26 -2.81
CA GLY A 275 3.17 -5.25 -3.17
C GLY A 275 3.80 -3.88 -3.43
N ASP A 276 3.13 -3.03 -4.20
CA ASP A 276 3.56 -1.64 -4.46
C ASP A 276 3.69 -0.78 -3.18
N ASN A 277 2.75 -0.87 -2.24
CA ASN A 277 2.84 -0.17 -0.95
C ASN A 277 4.00 -0.69 -0.08
N PRO A 278 4.19 -2.01 0.12
CA PRO A 278 5.41 -2.55 0.73
C PRO A 278 6.70 -2.10 0.06
N SER A 279 6.76 -2.09 -1.29
CA SER A 279 7.93 -1.63 -2.03
C SER A 279 8.20 -0.12 -1.81
N THR A 280 7.14 0.69 -1.73
CA THR A 280 7.22 2.12 -1.42
C THR A 280 7.79 2.35 -0.01
N ILE A 281 7.36 1.55 0.98
CA ILE A 281 7.93 1.56 2.34
C ILE A 281 9.43 1.25 2.30
N VAL A 282 9.85 0.23 1.56
CA VAL A 282 11.28 -0.11 1.42
C VAL A 282 12.07 1.01 0.76
N THR A 283 11.44 1.77 -0.13
CA THR A 283 12.08 2.87 -0.85
C THR A 283 12.29 4.09 0.03
N LEU A 284 11.23 4.56 0.67
CA LEU A 284 11.20 5.89 1.28
C LEU A 284 11.44 5.87 2.79
N SER A 285 11.28 4.75 3.46
CA SER A 285 11.11 4.73 4.92
C SER A 285 12.08 3.79 5.64
N SER A 286 12.43 4.16 6.86
CA SER A 286 13.03 3.27 7.85
C SER A 286 12.01 2.96 8.96
N PRO A 287 12.22 1.92 9.80
CA PRO A 287 11.34 1.66 10.93
C PRO A 287 11.15 2.90 11.82
N GLY A 288 9.90 3.27 12.06
CA GLY A 288 9.45 4.49 12.72
C GLY A 288 9.07 5.64 11.77
N ASP A 289 9.34 5.53 10.47
CA ASP A 289 8.95 6.56 9.50
C ASP A 289 7.51 6.33 9.00
N CYS A 290 6.80 7.44 8.78
CA CYS A 290 5.50 7.47 8.12
C CYS A 290 5.66 7.99 6.68
N ILE A 291 4.83 7.54 5.76
CA ILE A 291 4.67 8.10 4.42
C ILE A 291 3.22 8.54 4.26
N LEU A 292 2.99 9.83 4.05
CA LEU A 292 1.68 10.42 3.80
C LEU A 292 1.56 10.82 2.33
N SER A 293 0.77 10.08 1.57
CA SER A 293 0.50 10.36 0.17
C SER A 293 -0.75 11.24 0.03
N PHE A 294 -0.55 12.48 -0.42
CA PHE A 294 -1.62 13.40 -0.81
C PHE A 294 -1.97 13.19 -2.30
N GLY A 295 -2.59 12.07 -2.62
CA GLY A 295 -3.11 11.76 -3.95
C GLY A 295 -4.58 12.12 -4.12
N THR A 296 -5.18 11.60 -5.21
CA THR A 296 -6.64 11.58 -5.44
C THR A 296 -7.36 11.01 -4.21
N SER A 297 -6.86 9.87 -3.72
CA SER A 297 -7.08 9.32 -2.38
C SER A 297 -5.94 9.76 -1.45
N THR A 298 -6.20 9.80 -0.14
CA THR A 298 -5.14 9.98 0.85
C THR A 298 -4.74 8.61 1.40
N THR A 299 -3.44 8.30 1.42
CA THR A 299 -2.93 7.04 1.99
C THR A 299 -1.84 7.35 3.00
N LEU A 300 -1.93 6.76 4.18
CA LEU A 300 -0.84 6.73 5.15
C LEU A 300 -0.23 5.33 5.16
N LEU A 301 1.10 5.24 5.09
CA LEU A 301 1.88 4.05 5.35
C LEU A 301 2.81 4.30 6.54
N VAL A 302 3.00 3.31 7.41
CA VAL A 302 3.94 3.40 8.54
C VAL A 302 4.78 2.14 8.60
N SER A 303 6.10 2.29 8.66
CA SER A 303 7.01 1.18 8.94
C SER A 303 7.08 0.98 10.46
N ILE A 304 6.37 0.00 10.99
CA ILE A 304 6.33 -0.29 12.43
C ILE A 304 7.50 -1.23 12.78
N PRO A 305 8.36 -0.86 13.74
CA PRO A 305 9.44 -1.74 14.20
C PRO A 305 8.88 -3.00 14.87
N PRO A 306 9.69 -4.08 14.99
CA PRO A 306 9.25 -5.27 15.70
C PRO A 306 8.80 -4.98 17.14
N PRO A 307 7.82 -5.74 17.66
CA PRO A 307 7.44 -5.66 19.07
C PRO A 307 8.60 -6.09 19.97
N SER A 308 8.55 -5.68 21.23
CA SER A 308 9.53 -6.02 22.27
C SER A 308 8.82 -6.13 23.61
N ASP A 309 9.52 -6.56 24.67
CA ASP A 309 8.93 -6.69 26.01
C ASP A 309 8.25 -5.40 26.52
N THR A 310 8.73 -4.24 26.06
CA THR A 310 8.18 -2.92 26.43
C THR A 310 7.33 -2.29 25.34
N VAL A 311 7.15 -2.92 24.18
CA VAL A 311 6.40 -2.37 23.04
C VAL A 311 5.47 -3.45 22.48
N PRO A 312 4.15 -3.34 22.70
CA PRO A 312 3.21 -4.34 22.23
C PRO A 312 3.14 -4.37 20.69
N PRO A 313 2.63 -5.46 20.10
CA PRO A 313 2.30 -5.48 18.68
C PRO A 313 1.20 -4.45 18.36
N PRO A 314 1.15 -3.93 17.12
CA PRO A 314 0.11 -2.99 16.72
C PRO A 314 -1.28 -3.63 16.83
N ALA A 315 -2.25 -2.88 17.33
CA ALA A 315 -3.63 -3.33 17.43
C ALA A 315 -4.29 -3.36 16.06
N CYS A 316 -4.92 -4.49 15.72
CA CYS A 316 -5.72 -4.64 14.52
C CYS A 316 -7.08 -3.97 14.68
N SER A 317 -7.60 -3.41 13.59
CA SER A 317 -8.93 -2.80 13.57
C SER A 317 -9.64 -3.05 12.25
N THR A 318 -10.96 -2.86 12.24
CA THR A 318 -11.81 -2.95 11.04
C THR A 318 -11.65 -1.76 10.09
N SER A 319 -10.77 -0.80 10.42
CA SER A 319 -10.57 0.46 9.70
C SER A 319 -9.13 0.62 9.19
N SER A 320 -8.31 -0.42 9.27
CA SER A 320 -6.90 -0.35 8.88
C SER A 320 -6.39 -1.67 8.33
N HIS A 321 -5.18 -1.61 7.79
CA HIS A 321 -4.45 -2.77 7.32
C HIS A 321 -3.12 -2.89 8.05
N ILE A 322 -2.83 -4.07 8.59
CA ILE A 322 -1.51 -4.45 9.09
C ILE A 322 -0.95 -5.52 8.15
N LEU A 323 0.20 -5.24 7.55
CA LEU A 323 0.90 -6.15 6.66
C LEU A 323 2.23 -6.56 7.29
N ALA A 324 2.75 -7.75 6.93
CA ALA A 324 4.11 -8.11 7.28
C ALA A 324 5.11 -7.13 6.62
N HIS A 325 6.27 -6.90 7.23
CA HIS A 325 7.30 -6.04 6.63
C HIS A 325 8.28 -6.85 5.75
N PRO A 326 8.54 -6.45 4.49
CA PRO A 326 9.31 -7.27 3.54
C PRO A 326 10.82 -7.38 3.88
N THR A 327 11.38 -6.40 4.60
CA THR A 327 12.82 -6.40 4.95
C THR A 327 13.12 -6.39 6.46
N THR A 328 12.10 -6.41 7.32
CA THR A 328 12.27 -6.32 8.78
C THR A 328 11.51 -7.46 9.44
N SER A 329 12.21 -8.53 9.81
CA SER A 329 11.59 -9.67 10.49
C SER A 329 10.90 -9.22 11.78
N GLY A 330 9.64 -9.65 11.97
CA GLY A 330 8.80 -9.25 13.11
C GLY A 330 8.26 -7.81 13.04
N GLY A 331 8.71 -6.99 12.09
CA GLY A 331 8.14 -5.67 11.84
C GLY A 331 6.88 -5.74 11.00
N SER A 332 6.12 -4.65 11.00
CA SER A 332 4.85 -4.56 10.28
C SER A 332 4.77 -3.28 9.43
N ILE A 333 3.87 -3.26 8.46
CA ILE A 333 3.43 -2.06 7.78
C ILE A 333 2.01 -1.78 8.22
N TYR A 334 1.75 -0.57 8.70
CA TYR A 334 0.39 -0.10 8.94
C TYR A 334 -0.05 0.81 7.81
N MET A 335 -1.26 0.60 7.33
CA MET A 335 -1.82 1.34 6.20
C MET A 335 -3.24 1.81 6.48
N LEU A 336 -3.49 3.08 6.16
CA LEU A 336 -4.82 3.69 6.11
C LEU A 336 -5.08 4.22 4.70
N CYS A 337 -6.25 3.93 4.16
CA CYS A 337 -6.67 4.38 2.83
C CYS A 337 -7.98 5.15 2.93
N TYR A 338 -7.96 6.40 2.48
CA TYR A 338 -9.12 7.29 2.44
C TYR A 338 -9.51 7.56 1.00
N LYS A 339 -10.78 7.35 0.67
CA LYS A 339 -11.32 7.62 -0.66
C LYS A 339 -11.41 9.12 -0.93
N ASN A 340 -11.83 9.90 0.07
CA ASN A 340 -11.99 11.35 -0.02
C ASN A 340 -10.67 12.06 0.32
N GLY A 341 -9.76 12.11 -0.65
CA GLY A 341 -8.44 12.74 -0.52
C GLY A 341 -8.34 14.10 -1.21
N GLY A 342 -7.46 14.19 -2.23
CA GLY A 342 -7.21 15.41 -2.99
C GLY A 342 -8.39 15.91 -3.80
N LEU A 343 -9.23 15.02 -4.34
CA LEU A 343 -10.46 15.44 -5.04
C LEU A 343 -11.40 16.21 -4.13
N THR A 344 -11.54 15.77 -2.88
CA THR A 344 -12.38 16.46 -1.89
C THR A 344 -11.80 17.83 -1.53
N ARG A 345 -10.48 17.95 -1.40
CA ARG A 345 -9.82 19.25 -1.21
C ARG A 345 -10.00 20.17 -2.41
N GLU A 346 -9.96 19.63 -3.63
CA GLU A 346 -10.24 20.37 -4.86
C GLU A 346 -11.70 20.85 -4.94
N LEU A 347 -12.67 20.01 -4.57
CA LEU A 347 -14.07 20.43 -4.51
C LEU A 347 -14.29 21.54 -3.48
N VAL A 348 -13.67 21.43 -2.30
CA VAL A 348 -13.72 22.48 -1.28
C VAL A 348 -13.08 23.77 -1.80
N ARG A 349 -11.90 23.70 -2.43
CA ARG A 349 -11.25 24.85 -3.09
C ARG A 349 -12.17 25.50 -4.12
N ASP A 350 -12.85 24.68 -4.93
CA ASP A 350 -13.66 25.17 -6.04
C ASP A 350 -14.93 25.86 -5.58
N HIS A 351 -15.53 25.38 -4.49
CA HIS A 351 -16.73 25.97 -3.92
C HIS A 351 -16.42 27.17 -3.02
N HIS A 352 -15.35 27.10 -2.22
CA HIS A 352 -15.13 28.01 -1.09
C HIS A 352 -13.87 28.89 -1.21
N SER A 353 -13.02 28.65 -2.21
CA SER A 353 -11.73 29.33 -2.34
C SER A 353 -11.49 29.86 -3.76
N GLU A 354 -12.55 30.26 -4.47
CA GLU A 354 -12.46 30.86 -5.81
C GLU A 354 -11.68 29.99 -6.82
N LYS A 355 -11.70 28.66 -6.65
CA LYS A 355 -10.92 27.71 -7.46
C LYS A 355 -9.40 27.97 -7.41
N SER A 356 -8.90 28.63 -6.37
CA SER A 356 -7.52 29.06 -6.22
C SER A 356 -6.85 28.40 -5.02
N TRP A 357 -5.78 27.65 -5.26
CA TRP A 357 -4.95 27.11 -4.18
C TRP A 357 -4.28 28.20 -3.34
N ALA A 358 -4.00 29.38 -3.93
CA ALA A 358 -3.47 30.51 -3.18
C ALA A 358 -4.51 31.04 -2.18
N LYS A 359 -5.78 31.17 -2.60
CA LYS A 359 -6.87 31.59 -1.71
C LYS A 359 -7.18 30.52 -0.64
N PHE A 360 -7.14 29.25 -1.02
CA PHE A 360 -7.29 28.12 -0.11
C PHE A 360 -6.22 28.17 1.00
N ASN A 361 -4.96 28.42 0.62
CA ASN A 361 -3.85 28.59 1.56
C ASN A 361 -4.04 29.82 2.47
N GLU A 362 -4.43 30.97 1.90
CA GLU A 362 -4.72 32.19 2.66
C GLU A 362 -5.82 31.97 3.71
N GLN A 363 -6.89 31.24 3.37
CA GLN A 363 -7.97 30.89 4.30
C GLN A 363 -7.48 29.98 5.44
N ILE A 364 -6.59 29.03 5.15
CA ILE A 364 -5.99 28.18 6.18
C ILE A 364 -5.12 29.01 7.13
N GLU A 365 -4.22 29.82 6.58
CA GLU A 365 -3.27 30.64 7.34
C GLU A 365 -3.96 31.77 8.10
N GLY A 366 -5.07 32.30 7.58
CA GLY A 366 -5.86 33.37 8.18
C GLY A 366 -6.70 32.94 9.39
N ARG A 367 -6.79 31.64 9.68
CA ARG A 367 -7.56 31.10 10.80
C ARG A 367 -6.65 30.50 11.89
N PRO A 368 -7.05 30.60 13.17
CA PRO A 368 -6.27 30.01 14.25
C PRO A 368 -6.23 28.48 14.16
N THR A 369 -5.19 27.89 14.74
CA THR A 369 -5.05 26.43 14.91
C THR A 369 -6.30 25.83 15.58
N GLY A 370 -6.79 24.70 15.07
CA GLY A 370 -8.06 24.12 15.52
C GLY A 370 -9.29 24.86 15.00
N ASN A 371 -9.09 25.74 14.00
CA ASN A 371 -10.12 26.39 13.20
C ASN A 371 -11.18 27.19 13.99
N ALA A 372 -10.80 27.71 15.16
CA ALA A 372 -11.71 28.34 16.12
C ALA A 372 -12.87 27.44 16.57
N GLY A 373 -12.60 26.14 16.73
CA GLY A 373 -13.56 25.14 17.19
C GLY A 373 -14.45 24.55 16.08
N TYR A 374 -14.33 25.04 14.84
CA TYR A 374 -15.11 24.55 13.71
C TYR A 374 -14.51 23.28 13.10
N LEU A 375 -15.28 22.20 13.08
CA LEU A 375 -14.93 20.93 12.44
C LEU A 375 -15.83 20.67 11.23
N GLY A 376 -15.24 20.26 10.12
CA GLY A 376 -15.95 19.90 8.89
C GLY A 376 -15.46 18.56 8.36
N PHE A 377 -16.39 17.65 8.10
CA PHE A 377 -16.15 16.33 7.54
C PHE A 377 -16.76 16.28 6.15
N TYR A 378 -15.98 15.86 5.15
CA TYR A 378 -16.37 15.94 3.74
C TYR A 378 -16.21 14.56 3.10
N PHE A 379 -17.33 13.87 2.89
CA PHE A 379 -17.37 12.53 2.31
C PHE A 379 -18.13 12.55 0.99
N THR A 380 -17.56 13.20 -0.03
CA THR A 380 -18.15 13.33 -1.36
C THR A 380 -18.49 11.97 -1.98
N LEU A 381 -17.59 11.01 -1.79
CA LEU A 381 -17.76 9.60 -2.14
C LEU A 381 -18.01 8.80 -0.86
N LYS A 382 -18.75 7.69 -0.98
CA LYS A 382 -18.87 6.70 0.10
C LYS A 382 -17.48 6.28 0.58
N GLU A 383 -17.18 6.60 1.84
CA GLU A 383 -15.85 6.54 2.44
C GLU A 383 -15.50 5.11 2.91
N ILE A 384 -14.20 4.82 2.98
CA ILE A 384 -13.61 3.59 3.53
C ILE A 384 -13.43 3.75 5.05
N ILE A 385 -12.97 4.93 5.49
CA ILE A 385 -12.72 5.23 6.90
C ILE A 385 -13.32 6.61 7.26
N PRO A 386 -14.47 6.66 7.98
CA PRO A 386 -15.26 5.52 8.46
C PRO A 386 -16.07 4.82 7.35
N ASP A 387 -16.24 3.50 7.48
CA ASP A 387 -16.87 2.65 6.48
C ASP A 387 -18.30 3.10 6.15
N GLY A 388 -18.51 3.42 4.89
CA GLY A 388 -19.82 3.63 4.30
C GLY A 388 -20.46 4.99 4.51
N VAL A 389 -19.77 5.92 5.17
CA VAL A 389 -20.24 7.30 5.38
C VAL A 389 -20.16 8.09 4.07
N GLN A 390 -21.17 8.92 3.80
CA GLN A 390 -21.21 9.82 2.67
C GLN A 390 -21.99 11.11 3.05
N GLY A 391 -21.51 12.26 2.60
CA GLY A 391 -22.09 13.58 2.87
C GLY A 391 -21.13 14.53 3.59
N ASP A 392 -21.58 15.77 3.76
CA ASP A 392 -20.84 16.81 4.45
C ASP A 392 -21.47 17.11 5.82
N TYR A 393 -20.64 17.20 6.86
CA TYR A 393 -21.08 17.35 8.24
C TYR A 393 -20.26 18.42 8.95
N PHE A 394 -20.96 19.33 9.63
CA PHE A 394 -20.36 20.52 10.22
C PHE A 394 -20.66 20.60 11.72
N PHE A 395 -19.64 20.96 12.49
CA PHE A 395 -19.70 21.07 13.93
C PHE A 395 -18.96 22.32 14.41
N ARG A 396 -19.35 22.81 15.59
CA ARG A 396 -18.59 23.78 16.36
C ARG A 396 -18.51 23.30 17.81
N ASP A 397 -17.30 23.19 18.35
CA ASP A 397 -17.05 22.78 19.73
C ASP A 397 -17.79 21.46 20.10
N GLY A 398 -17.81 20.51 19.15
CA GLY A 398 -18.49 19.22 19.30
C GLY A 398 -19.99 19.21 19.00
N GLN A 399 -20.61 20.38 18.83
CA GLN A 399 -22.04 20.50 18.56
C GLN A 399 -22.31 20.56 17.06
N LYS A 400 -23.22 19.71 16.56
CA LYS A 400 -23.59 19.67 15.15
C LYS A 400 -24.32 20.95 14.75
N LEU A 401 -23.92 21.55 13.64
CA LEU A 401 -24.56 22.73 13.09
C LEU A 401 -25.75 22.34 12.19
N SER A 402 -26.81 23.13 12.23
CA SER A 402 -27.96 22.98 11.31
C SER A 402 -27.72 23.79 10.04
N LEU A 403 -27.98 23.17 8.89
CA LEU A 403 -27.95 23.83 7.57
C LEU A 403 -29.15 24.78 7.35
N GLU A 404 -30.16 24.76 8.23
CA GLU A 404 -31.44 25.48 8.04
C GLU A 404 -31.52 26.82 8.78
N SER A 405 -30.50 27.20 9.56
CA SER A 405 -30.50 28.44 10.37
C SER A 405 -29.30 29.34 10.04
N GLU A 406 -29.59 30.55 9.54
CA GLU A 406 -28.59 31.60 9.24
C GLU A 406 -27.78 32.04 10.48
N SER A 407 -28.30 31.81 11.70
CA SER A 407 -27.62 32.17 12.96
C SER A 407 -26.60 31.14 13.47
N THR A 408 -26.46 30.01 12.77
CA THR A 408 -25.60 28.86 13.12
C THR A 408 -24.80 28.33 11.92
N SER A 409 -24.55 29.17 10.91
CA SER A 409 -23.89 28.76 9.66
C SER A 409 -22.39 28.45 9.85
N PHE A 410 -21.89 27.52 9.04
CA PHE A 410 -20.47 27.24 8.97
C PHE A 410 -19.76 28.39 8.22
N PRO A 411 -18.71 29.02 8.79
CA PRO A 411 -18.07 30.16 8.15
C PRO A 411 -17.40 29.79 6.82
N GLU A 412 -17.58 30.64 5.81
CA GLU A 412 -17.07 30.40 4.45
C GLU A 412 -15.55 30.20 4.42
N ASP A 413 -14.82 31.01 5.20
CA ASP A 413 -13.37 30.94 5.32
C ASP A 413 -12.87 29.72 6.15
N ALA A 414 -13.76 29.00 6.83
CA ALA A 414 -13.42 27.84 7.66
C ALA A 414 -13.26 26.54 6.86
N HIS A 415 -13.82 26.46 5.65
CA HIS A 415 -13.88 25.21 4.88
C HIS A 415 -12.51 24.66 4.50
N ALA A 416 -11.60 25.52 4.03
CA ALA A 416 -10.26 25.14 3.60
C ALA A 416 -9.44 24.49 4.73
N ARG A 417 -9.46 25.05 5.93
CA ARG A 417 -8.78 24.47 7.10
C ARG A 417 -9.49 23.20 7.58
N ALA A 418 -10.81 23.22 7.64
CA ALA A 418 -11.61 22.09 8.14
C ALA A 418 -11.38 20.80 7.35
N VAL A 419 -11.33 20.85 6.02
CA VAL A 419 -11.16 19.65 5.19
C VAL A 419 -9.78 19.02 5.39
N VAL A 420 -8.73 19.82 5.63
CA VAL A 420 -7.38 19.31 5.85
C VAL A 420 -7.21 18.80 7.28
N GLU A 421 -7.68 19.57 8.27
CA GLU A 421 -7.59 19.17 9.68
C GLU A 421 -8.37 17.90 9.95
N SER A 422 -9.58 17.72 9.41
CA SER A 422 -10.35 16.49 9.63
C SER A 422 -9.67 15.27 9.01
N GLN A 423 -9.12 15.38 7.80
CA GLN A 423 -8.36 14.29 7.18
C GLN A 423 -7.17 13.86 8.06
N LEU A 424 -6.37 14.82 8.53
CA LEU A 424 -5.17 14.57 9.34
C LEU A 424 -5.49 14.13 10.78
N LEU A 425 -6.53 14.70 11.42
CA LEU A 425 -6.98 14.30 12.74
C LEU A 425 -7.49 12.87 12.73
N SER A 426 -8.20 12.48 11.68
CA SER A 426 -8.63 11.10 11.52
C SER A 426 -7.42 10.16 11.43
N ILE A 427 -6.38 10.52 10.67
CA ILE A 427 -5.13 9.75 10.63
C ILE A 427 -4.50 9.64 12.02
N ARG A 428 -4.36 10.75 12.74
CA ARG A 428 -3.77 10.77 14.09
C ARG A 428 -4.56 9.90 15.07
N ALA A 429 -5.89 9.98 15.04
CA ALA A 429 -6.75 9.20 15.89
C ALA A 429 -6.53 7.70 15.71
N ARG A 430 -6.41 7.21 14.47
CA ARG A 430 -6.19 5.78 14.21
C ARG A 430 -4.75 5.34 14.50
N LEU A 431 -3.76 6.21 14.29
CA LEU A 431 -2.39 5.94 14.73
C LEU A 431 -2.30 5.70 16.24
N ILE A 432 -2.98 6.53 17.04
CA ILE A 432 -3.08 6.38 18.50
C ILE A 432 -3.68 5.02 18.86
N ASP A 433 -4.80 4.65 18.23
CA ASP A 433 -5.51 3.40 18.53
C ASP A 433 -4.68 2.17 18.15
N THR A 434 -3.99 2.21 17.01
CA THR A 434 -3.19 1.09 16.52
C THR A 434 -1.87 0.93 17.28
N LEU A 435 -1.17 2.03 17.59
CA LEU A 435 0.17 1.96 18.19
C LEU A 435 0.14 1.92 19.72
N GLY A 436 -1.04 1.96 20.34
CA GLY A 436 -1.19 1.83 21.79
C GLY A 436 -0.56 2.98 22.59
N SER A 437 -0.22 4.08 21.92
CA SER A 437 0.21 5.31 22.57
C SER A 437 -1.02 5.94 23.20
N THR A 438 -1.27 5.66 24.49
CA THR A 438 -2.18 6.52 25.24
C THR A 438 -1.72 7.96 25.03
N THR A 439 -2.67 8.88 24.87
CA THR A 439 -2.36 10.31 24.91
C THR A 439 -1.37 10.55 26.04
N ALA A 440 -0.37 11.39 25.81
CA ALA A 440 0.63 11.82 26.79
C ALA A 440 0.05 12.47 28.07
N GLY A 441 -1.26 12.30 28.34
CA GLY A 441 -1.99 12.80 29.50
C GLY A 441 -2.52 11.74 30.46
N THR A 442 -2.57 10.43 30.16
CA THR A 442 -3.20 9.47 31.11
C THR A 442 -2.23 8.71 32.01
N GLN A 443 -1.00 8.41 31.58
CA GLN A 443 0.04 7.90 32.51
C GLN A 443 0.80 9.03 33.22
N ALA A 444 0.97 10.18 32.57
CA ALA A 444 1.50 11.39 33.20
C ALA A 444 0.58 11.95 34.31
N ALA A 445 -0.69 11.51 34.36
CA ALA A 445 -1.61 11.88 35.44
C ALA A 445 -1.26 11.26 36.80
N ASN A 446 -0.49 10.15 36.83
CA ASN A 446 -0.18 9.42 38.07
C ASN A 446 1.26 9.63 38.58
N ASP A 447 2.14 10.25 37.79
CA ASP A 447 3.48 10.68 38.23
C ASP A 447 3.83 12.05 37.62
N PRO A 448 3.74 13.15 38.40
CA PRO A 448 4.06 14.50 37.93
C PRO A 448 5.56 14.71 37.61
N ASN A 449 6.44 13.76 37.94
CA ASN A 449 7.86 13.78 37.60
C ASN A 449 8.22 12.91 36.37
N ALA A 450 7.26 12.19 35.79
CA ALA A 450 7.51 11.43 34.57
C ALA A 450 7.87 12.38 33.42
N PRO A 451 8.86 12.04 32.57
CA PRO A 451 9.18 12.84 31.40
C PRO A 451 7.92 13.02 30.54
N LYS A 452 7.61 14.27 30.16
CA LYS A 452 6.53 14.56 29.22
C LYS A 452 6.95 14.03 27.85
N GLN A 453 6.54 12.81 27.53
CA GLN A 453 6.79 12.19 26.25
C GLN A 453 5.79 12.72 25.21
N THR A 454 6.26 13.12 24.04
CA THR A 454 5.41 13.51 22.91
C THR A 454 4.66 12.29 22.36
N PHE A 455 3.58 12.53 21.61
CA PHE A 455 2.87 11.44 20.92
C PHE A 455 3.81 10.66 20.00
N ALA A 456 4.65 11.36 19.23
CA ALA A 456 5.61 10.74 18.32
C ALA A 456 6.58 9.80 19.06
N GLU A 457 7.12 10.23 20.20
CA GLU A 457 8.02 9.40 21.00
C GLU A 457 7.29 8.18 21.58
N ALA A 458 6.06 8.33 22.07
CA ALA A 458 5.27 7.23 22.61
C ALA A 458 4.86 6.22 21.51
N ALA A 459 4.54 6.71 20.32
CA ALA A 459 4.23 5.92 19.13
C ALA A 459 5.49 5.42 18.39
N ARG A 460 6.70 5.79 18.86
CA ARG A 460 8.00 5.49 18.23
C ARG A 460 8.10 5.93 16.76
N LEU A 461 7.37 6.99 16.43
CA LEU A 461 7.38 7.62 15.12
C LEU A 461 8.49 8.68 15.08
N LYS A 462 9.25 8.70 14.00
CA LYS A 462 10.43 9.56 13.86
C LYS A 462 10.17 10.80 13.00
N ARG A 463 9.48 10.59 11.88
CA ARG A 463 9.22 11.62 10.87
C ARG A 463 8.11 11.16 9.93
N CYS A 464 7.50 12.13 9.25
CA CYS A 464 6.54 11.90 8.19
C CYS A 464 7.11 12.35 6.84
N ILE A 465 7.05 11.50 5.84
CA ILE A 465 7.49 11.79 4.48
C ILE A 465 6.24 12.05 3.64
N VAL A 466 6.08 13.25 3.09
CA VAL A 466 4.93 13.59 2.26
C VAL A 466 5.24 13.38 0.79
N THR A 467 4.26 12.85 0.06
CA THR A 467 4.31 12.64 -1.40
C THR A 467 2.96 12.96 -2.03
N GLY A 468 2.86 12.90 -3.36
CA GLY A 468 1.66 13.23 -4.13
C GLY A 468 1.51 14.72 -4.46
N GLY A 469 0.43 15.07 -5.16
CA GLY A 469 0.28 16.40 -5.77
C GLY A 469 0.27 17.57 -4.79
N SER A 470 -0.22 17.37 -3.56
CA SER A 470 -0.23 18.43 -2.53
C SER A 470 1.04 18.47 -1.67
N SER A 471 2.01 17.56 -1.89
CA SER A 471 3.21 17.47 -1.04
C SER A 471 4.15 18.66 -1.15
N ALA A 472 4.07 19.45 -2.24
CA ALA A 472 4.87 20.66 -2.43
C ALA A 472 4.24 21.92 -1.81
N ASN A 473 3.00 21.84 -1.29
CA ASN A 473 2.32 22.98 -0.67
C ASN A 473 2.79 23.14 0.78
N HIS A 474 3.47 24.24 1.09
CA HIS A 474 4.04 24.51 2.41
C HIS A 474 3.00 24.55 3.54
N VAL A 475 1.78 25.01 3.25
CA VAL A 475 0.67 25.03 4.21
C VAL A 475 0.26 23.61 4.58
N MET A 476 0.17 22.72 3.59
CA MET A 476 -0.17 21.32 3.80
C MET A 476 0.94 20.58 4.56
N GLN A 477 2.20 20.88 4.25
CA GLN A 477 3.37 20.33 4.97
C GLN A 477 3.35 20.74 6.45
N GLN A 478 3.12 22.03 6.74
CA GLN A 478 3.08 22.52 8.12
C GLN A 478 1.87 21.97 8.89
N LEU A 479 0.68 21.89 8.28
CA LEU A 479 -0.48 21.25 8.92
C LEU A 479 -0.23 19.76 9.21
N ALA A 480 0.38 19.03 8.28
CA ALA A 480 0.74 17.64 8.52
C ALA A 480 1.71 17.51 9.70
N ALA A 481 2.71 18.40 9.79
CA ALA A 481 3.65 18.41 10.90
C ALA A 481 2.95 18.67 12.23
N ASP A 482 2.16 19.74 12.31
CA ASP A 482 1.49 20.16 13.54
C ASP A 482 0.43 19.16 14.01
N VAL A 483 -0.39 18.63 13.10
CA VAL A 483 -1.44 17.67 13.46
C VAL A 483 -0.82 16.34 13.85
N LEU A 484 0.15 15.81 13.11
CA LEU A 484 0.74 14.50 13.43
C LEU A 484 1.77 14.56 14.56
N GLY A 485 2.26 15.75 14.93
CA GLY A 485 3.33 15.93 15.90
C GLY A 485 4.67 15.37 15.41
N LEU A 486 4.92 15.43 14.09
CA LEU A 486 6.10 14.82 13.46
C LEU A 486 6.82 15.83 12.57
N PRO A 487 8.17 15.83 12.51
CA PRO A 487 8.88 16.56 11.47
C PRO A 487 8.53 15.99 10.10
N VAL A 488 8.26 16.88 9.13
CA VAL A 488 7.83 16.51 7.78
C VAL A 488 8.96 16.69 6.79
N TYR A 489 9.10 15.69 5.91
CA TYR A 489 10.13 15.61 4.88
C TYR A 489 9.52 15.38 3.50
N THR A 490 10.24 15.76 2.46
CA THR A 490 9.96 15.38 1.06
C THR A 490 11.19 14.69 0.47
N ALA A 491 10.97 13.74 -0.43
CA ALA A 491 12.07 13.19 -1.21
C ALA A 491 12.61 14.25 -2.19
N ALA A 492 13.94 14.40 -2.26
CA ALA A 492 14.59 15.20 -3.29
C ALA A 492 14.22 14.67 -4.69
N SER A 493 14.10 15.56 -5.66
CA SER A 493 13.53 15.26 -6.99
C SER A 493 14.16 14.03 -7.64
N GLY A 494 13.35 13.02 -7.97
CA GLY A 494 13.74 11.85 -8.77
C GLY A 494 13.92 10.54 -8.01
N GLY A 495 13.82 10.51 -6.68
CA GLY A 495 13.79 9.27 -5.89
C GLY A 495 12.41 8.96 -5.31
N GLY A 496 12.04 7.68 -5.17
CA GLY A 496 10.84 7.31 -4.38
C GLY A 496 9.79 6.45 -5.08
N SER A 497 10.07 5.85 -6.24
CA SER A 497 9.14 4.96 -6.93
C SER A 497 9.16 3.54 -6.35
N ALA A 498 8.02 2.84 -6.39
CA ALA A 498 7.95 1.41 -6.06
C ALA A 498 8.91 0.55 -6.91
N THR A 499 9.26 1.03 -8.11
CA THR A 499 10.27 0.40 -8.99
C THR A 499 11.66 0.44 -8.37
N THR A 500 12.04 1.56 -7.75
CA THR A 500 13.31 1.68 -7.01
C THR A 500 13.33 0.70 -5.84
N GLY A 501 12.23 0.61 -5.08
CA GLY A 501 12.08 -0.37 -4.00
C GLY A 501 12.29 -1.82 -4.44
N GLY A 502 11.87 -2.17 -5.66
CA GLY A 502 12.20 -3.44 -6.29
C GLY A 502 13.71 -3.66 -6.42
N ALA A 503 14.46 -2.69 -6.94
CA ALA A 503 15.91 -2.80 -7.04
C ALA A 503 16.58 -2.90 -5.65
N LEU A 504 16.04 -2.21 -4.65
CA LEU A 504 16.50 -2.31 -3.25
C LEU A 504 16.28 -3.71 -2.67
N LEU A 505 15.12 -4.31 -2.91
CA LEU A 505 14.80 -5.68 -2.48
C LEU A 505 15.73 -6.71 -3.13
N ALA A 506 16.01 -6.55 -4.42
CA ALA A 506 16.96 -7.39 -5.15
C ALA A 506 18.37 -7.31 -4.53
N LYS A 507 18.86 -6.10 -4.26
CA LYS A 507 20.16 -5.91 -3.59
C LYS A 507 20.16 -6.44 -2.16
N PHE A 508 19.09 -6.23 -1.41
CA PHE A 508 18.97 -6.75 -0.04
C PHE A 508 19.10 -8.28 0.00
N ALA A 509 18.38 -8.98 -0.87
CA ALA A 509 18.47 -10.44 -0.98
C ALA A 509 19.86 -10.90 -1.45
N TRP A 510 20.40 -10.26 -2.49
CA TRP A 510 21.75 -10.57 -3.00
C TRP A 510 22.81 -10.38 -1.90
N TRP A 511 22.79 -9.27 -1.19
CA TRP A 511 23.70 -8.96 -0.09
C TRP A 511 23.58 -9.97 1.07
N LYS A 512 22.34 -10.34 1.46
CA LYS A 512 22.09 -11.34 2.50
C LYS A 512 22.67 -12.71 2.10
N GLY A 513 22.51 -13.11 0.84
CA GLY A 513 23.09 -14.34 0.31
C GLY A 513 24.63 -14.37 0.32
N GLN A 514 25.30 -13.22 0.11
CA GLN A 514 26.76 -13.13 0.21
C GLN A 514 27.25 -13.20 1.67
N GLN A 515 26.53 -12.58 2.60
CA GLN A 515 26.92 -12.49 4.02
C GLN A 515 26.71 -13.78 4.81
N GLN A 516 25.84 -14.70 4.38
CA GLN A 516 25.65 -16.01 5.03
C GLN A 516 26.92 -16.88 5.14
N LYS A 517 28.05 -16.46 4.53
CA LYS A 517 29.37 -17.06 4.73
C LYS A 517 30.06 -16.63 6.04
N GLU A 518 29.59 -15.59 6.75
CA GLU A 518 30.12 -15.12 8.06
C GLU A 518 29.06 -14.31 8.85
N LEU A 519 28.24 -14.89 9.76
CA LEU A 519 27.19 -14.09 10.46
C LEU A 519 26.93 -14.38 11.95
N THR A 520 26.83 -13.25 12.68
CA THR A 520 25.88 -12.94 13.76
C THR A 520 24.94 -11.81 13.28
N GLU A 521 23.62 -11.93 13.48
CA GLU A 521 22.55 -11.39 12.61
C GLU A 521 22.03 -9.95 12.85
N MET A 522 22.22 -9.29 14.00
CA MET A 522 21.44 -8.06 14.29
C MET A 522 22.01 -6.73 13.78
N ASN A 523 23.33 -6.55 13.70
CA ASN A 523 23.90 -5.21 13.43
C ASN A 523 23.90 -4.81 11.94
N LYS A 524 23.79 -5.77 11.00
CA LYS A 524 24.11 -5.52 9.59
C LYS A 524 22.91 -5.21 8.65
N ALA A 525 21.67 -5.53 9.03
CA ALA A 525 20.49 -5.16 8.23
C ALA A 525 20.23 -3.64 8.23
N GLN A 526 20.61 -2.99 9.34
CA GLN A 526 20.68 -1.54 9.43
C GLN A 526 21.84 -1.00 8.59
N ASP A 527 22.99 -1.69 8.51
CA ASP A 527 24.13 -1.29 7.67
C ASP A 527 23.84 -1.40 6.16
N CYS A 528 23.14 -2.44 5.71
CA CYS A 528 22.72 -2.55 4.31
C CYS A 528 21.68 -1.47 3.95
N ARG A 529 20.83 -1.08 4.91
CA ARG A 529 19.90 0.05 4.77
C ARG A 529 20.62 1.40 4.86
N ASN A 530 21.61 1.57 5.72
CA ASN A 530 22.40 2.79 5.85
C ASN A 530 23.24 3.01 4.59
N ALA A 531 23.81 1.95 4.01
CA ALA A 531 24.45 1.95 2.69
C ALA A 531 23.46 2.16 1.52
N PHE A 532 22.16 2.28 1.79
CA PHE A 532 21.10 2.59 0.84
C PHE A 532 20.35 3.90 1.15
N ASN A 533 20.34 4.35 2.41
CA ASN A 533 19.65 5.57 2.85
C ASN A 533 20.38 6.84 2.36
N ASP A 534 21.63 6.73 1.91
CA ASP A 534 22.32 7.81 1.19
C ASP A 534 21.69 8.09 -0.20
N VAL A 535 20.75 7.27 -0.68
CA VAL A 535 20.17 7.37 -2.04
C VAL A 535 18.97 8.32 -2.10
N LEU A 536 18.25 8.50 -0.99
CA LEU A 536 17.13 9.42 -0.91
C LEU A 536 17.49 10.55 0.05
N ALA A 537 18.09 11.60 -0.51
CA ALA A 537 18.16 12.88 0.17
C ALA A 537 16.72 13.30 0.52
N LEU A 538 16.42 13.32 1.82
CA LEU A 538 15.14 13.79 2.33
C LEU A 538 15.33 15.21 2.83
N ASP A 539 14.62 16.14 2.22
CA ASP A 539 14.61 17.53 2.63
C ASP A 539 13.56 17.70 3.72
N ARG A 540 13.97 18.21 4.88
CA ARG A 540 13.02 18.59 5.92
C ARG A 540 12.32 19.87 5.50
N VAL A 541 10.99 19.82 5.39
CA VAL A 541 10.17 20.92 4.88
C VAL A 541 9.30 21.58 5.96
N ALA A 542 9.00 20.89 7.05
CA ALA A 542 8.30 21.47 8.20
C ALA A 542 8.68 20.79 9.52
N GLU A 543 8.55 21.52 10.62
CA GLU A 543 8.71 21.05 12.00
C GLU A 543 7.41 21.34 12.77
N PRO A 544 6.95 20.44 13.66
CA PRO A 544 5.74 20.68 14.42
C PRO A 544 5.93 21.87 15.36
N ILE A 545 4.96 22.78 15.35
CA ILE A 545 4.89 23.87 16.31
C ILE A 545 4.24 23.31 17.58
N ALA A 546 5.00 23.23 18.68
CA ALA A 546 4.56 22.59 19.93
C ALA A 546 3.22 23.15 20.48
N ALA A 547 2.97 24.46 20.33
CA ALA A 547 1.70 25.06 20.71
C ALA A 547 0.52 24.55 19.85
N ASN A 548 0.75 24.30 18.56
CA ASN A 548 -0.27 23.76 17.67
C ASN A 548 -0.52 22.28 17.93
N GLU A 549 0.54 21.49 18.16
CA GLU A 549 0.42 20.07 18.51
C GLU A 549 -0.46 19.88 19.76
N LEU A 550 -0.30 20.74 20.77
CA LEU A 550 -1.12 20.70 21.99
C LEU A 550 -2.61 20.94 21.68
N VAL A 551 -2.93 21.93 20.83
CA VAL A 551 -4.31 22.20 20.40
C VAL A 551 -4.90 20.98 19.71
N TYR A 552 -4.18 20.37 18.76
CA TYR A 552 -4.67 19.18 18.07
C TYR A 552 -4.81 17.97 18.98
N SER A 553 -3.93 17.82 19.97
CA SER A 553 -4.03 16.77 20.98
C SER A 553 -5.31 16.90 21.81
N GLN A 554 -5.69 18.14 22.17
CA GLN A 554 -6.93 18.44 22.90
C GLN A 554 -8.18 18.30 22.03
N LEU A 555 -8.06 18.51 20.72
CA LEU A 555 -9.17 18.45 19.77
C LEU A 555 -9.58 17.01 19.41
N LEU A 556 -8.71 16.01 19.65
CA LEU A 556 -8.95 14.62 19.26
C LEU A 556 -10.22 14.01 19.84
N ASP A 557 -10.52 14.25 21.12
CA ASP A 557 -11.72 13.69 21.76
C ASP A 557 -13.00 14.28 21.16
N THR A 558 -13.00 15.60 20.91
CA THR A 558 -14.07 16.30 20.20
C THR A 558 -14.23 15.76 18.77
N PHE A 559 -13.13 15.61 18.04
CA PHE A 559 -13.13 15.05 16.68
C PHE A 559 -13.76 13.64 16.67
N ARG A 560 -13.34 12.76 17.58
CA ARG A 560 -13.87 11.39 17.71
C ARG A 560 -15.36 11.38 18.05
N ALA A 561 -15.80 12.26 18.95
CA ALA A 561 -17.21 12.39 19.28
C ALA A 561 -18.05 12.82 18.06
N CYS A 562 -17.58 13.80 17.29
CA CYS A 562 -18.23 14.23 16.05
C CYS A 562 -18.28 13.10 15.01
N GLU A 563 -17.15 12.42 14.76
CA GLU A 563 -17.10 11.30 13.81
C GLU A 563 -18.05 10.17 14.22
N LYS A 564 -18.11 9.85 15.52
CA LYS A 564 -19.05 8.85 16.04
C LYS A 564 -20.51 9.21 15.75
N LEU A 565 -20.91 10.47 15.94
CA LEU A 565 -22.26 10.93 15.62
C LEU A 565 -22.58 10.71 14.14
N ILE A 566 -21.64 11.02 13.24
CA ILE A 566 -21.80 10.81 11.79
C ILE A 566 -22.00 9.32 11.46
N VAL A 567 -21.19 8.44 12.07
CA VAL A 567 -21.29 6.99 11.86
C VAL A 567 -22.62 6.45 12.38
N ASP A 568 -23.04 6.87 13.57
CA ASP A 568 -24.31 6.43 14.18
C ASP A 568 -25.52 6.88 13.33
N GLU A 569 -25.50 8.11 12.81
CA GLU A 569 -26.53 8.61 11.87
C GLU A 569 -26.57 7.82 10.56
N THR A 570 -25.40 7.52 9.99
CA THR A 570 -25.29 6.74 8.75
C THR A 570 -25.87 5.34 8.95
N ARG A 571 -25.57 4.69 10.08
CA ARG A 571 -26.11 3.37 10.43
C ARG A 571 -27.63 3.40 10.61
N ALA A 572 -28.14 4.39 11.36
CA ALA A 572 -29.58 4.57 11.56
C ALA A 572 -30.34 4.77 10.24
N GLY A 573 -29.79 5.58 9.33
CA GLY A 573 -30.38 5.81 8.00
C GLY A 573 -30.33 4.58 7.08
N SER A 574 -29.37 3.68 7.27
CA SER A 574 -29.21 2.45 6.46
C SER A 574 -30.09 1.27 6.89
N GLY A 575 -30.77 1.35 8.04
CA GLY A 575 -31.58 0.26 8.59
C GLY A 575 -30.80 -0.96 9.10
N VAL A 576 -29.46 -0.84 9.22
CA VAL A 576 -28.58 -1.89 9.74
C VAL A 576 -28.39 -1.67 11.25
N ASN A 577 -29.09 -2.45 12.09
CA ASN A 577 -28.79 -2.51 13.52
C ASN A 577 -27.51 -3.32 13.75
N ALA A 578 -26.72 -2.88 14.76
CA ALA A 578 -25.35 -3.28 15.07
C ALA A 578 -25.08 -4.79 15.17
#